data_AF-A0A640W349-F1
#
_entry.id   AF-A0A640W349-F1
#
_cell.length_a   1.000
_cell.length_b   1.000
_cell.length_c   1.000
_cell.angle_alpha   90.00
_cell.angle_beta   90.00
_cell.angle_gamma   90.00
#
_symmetry.space_group_name_H-M   'P 1'
#
loop_
_entity.id
_entity.type
_entity.pdbx_description
1 polymer ?
#
loop_
_entity_poly.entity_id
_entity_poly.type
_entity_poly.pdbx_seq_one_letter_code
_entity_poly.pdbx_strand_id
1 'polypeptide(L)'
;MRFAALAFVLLILISPFIGFSSAQDDGSNEHFPALMFLVIEPVGPAVAEVEPLGHYSFKFKFYNGGYFQSNLYAFWTEFRVKVEGEGWTAYVEPTHTYFYPSEKKFGVVNVEAGARPSNFAYIHVYGRFRDIYGFWHHGNYTFQVKTTQYHSFDARIEEPFIKAKQDDIYSVPITVRNFGNYEDRFYLEPEYLPPGWKITFSDPVLIIPPGGEATTYIYFATPHESIYLQYSSYLIRIRVGAEGASPKLVAMIVSMEGFHFTPAQVVAIATTMPSLLILAILLAFPRHYSNPCNFIPKPWKEEAEELKKLNEKERKKRLKEMKEEWLSARYYCKEEYKKEKELEKLRKLKEKKERKLKEKLEKAWEKSWKELEEKWEEEKRLIDEEYQKWKQRIEKKWKEASKLISIDKPVLTKPDYPPKPKKLSLPSMPRYFIDENRLILIEPDEISIKRAMMDIKNNKRVAEGEKLRIERMGKEIRNRIKMEAMAIEKRIDSMVGKAKLEMQRKADKVKLLKKLK
;
A
#
# COMPACT_ATOMS: atom_id res chain seq x y z
N MET A 1 13.28 -18.14 -107.81
CA MET A 1 13.37 -17.59 -106.44
C MET A 1 13.00 -16.09 -106.38
N ARG A 2 11.79 -15.70 -106.84
CA ARG A 2 11.26 -14.33 -106.66
C ARG A 2 9.78 -14.29 -106.24
N PHE A 3 9.08 -15.42 -106.20
CA PHE A 3 7.69 -15.52 -105.72
C PHE A 3 7.56 -15.94 -104.25
N ALA A 4 8.54 -16.65 -103.67
CA ALA A 4 8.50 -17.04 -102.26
C ALA A 4 8.73 -15.86 -101.28
N ALA A 5 9.54 -14.88 -101.67
CA ALA A 5 9.79 -13.69 -100.86
C ALA A 5 8.57 -12.72 -100.85
N LEU A 6 7.77 -12.69 -101.91
CA LEU A 6 6.58 -11.83 -101.99
C LEU A 6 5.42 -12.37 -101.14
N ALA A 7 5.26 -13.70 -101.05
CA ALA A 7 4.25 -14.33 -100.21
C ALA A 7 4.57 -14.21 -98.70
N PHE A 8 5.86 -14.24 -98.33
CA PHE A 8 6.28 -14.07 -96.93
C PHE A 8 6.14 -12.61 -96.45
N VAL A 9 6.33 -11.63 -97.34
CA VAL A 9 6.13 -10.20 -97.03
C VAL A 9 4.64 -9.83 -96.98
N LEU A 10 3.77 -10.48 -97.76
CA LEU A 10 2.31 -10.28 -97.64
C LEU A 10 1.73 -10.86 -96.34
N LEU A 11 2.28 -11.99 -95.83
CA LEU A 11 1.86 -12.60 -94.57
C LEU A 11 2.29 -11.80 -93.32
N ILE A 12 3.37 -11.01 -93.43
CA ILE A 12 3.85 -10.13 -92.34
C ILE A 12 3.15 -8.75 -92.37
N LEU A 13 2.56 -8.34 -93.50
CA LEU A 13 1.85 -7.06 -93.63
C LEU A 13 0.36 -7.11 -93.28
N ILE A 14 -0.23 -8.30 -93.14
CA ILE A 14 -1.63 -8.48 -92.71
C ILE A 14 -1.73 -8.76 -91.19
N SER A 15 -0.62 -9.11 -90.53
CA SER A 15 -0.60 -9.46 -89.10
C SER A 15 -0.75 -8.31 -88.08
N PRO A 16 -0.61 -7.00 -88.40
CA PRO A 16 -0.84 -5.94 -87.40
C PRO A 16 -2.27 -5.38 -87.40
N PHE A 17 -3.20 -5.90 -88.22
CA PHE A 17 -4.60 -5.41 -88.27
C PHE A 17 -5.65 -6.33 -87.62
N ILE A 18 -5.22 -7.41 -86.96
CA ILE A 18 -6.10 -8.18 -86.06
C ILE A 18 -5.77 -7.75 -84.63
N GLY A 19 -6.46 -6.73 -84.15
CA GLY A 19 -6.46 -6.36 -82.73
C GLY A 19 -7.06 -7.50 -81.92
N PHE A 20 -6.21 -8.37 -81.39
CA PHE A 20 -6.61 -9.34 -80.38
C PHE A 20 -6.92 -8.58 -79.09
N SER A 21 -8.21 -8.47 -78.81
CA SER A 21 -8.80 -8.15 -77.53
C SER A 21 -8.19 -9.02 -76.43
N SER A 22 -7.50 -8.38 -75.48
CA SER A 22 -7.02 -9.01 -74.25
C SER A 22 -8.14 -9.06 -73.23
N ALA A 23 -8.82 -10.20 -73.12
CA ALA A 23 -9.55 -10.65 -71.93
C ALA A 23 -9.99 -12.10 -72.13
N GLN A 24 -9.05 -13.05 -72.05
CA GLN A 24 -9.37 -14.48 -72.03
C GLN A 24 -9.17 -14.98 -70.61
N ASP A 25 -10.13 -14.65 -69.75
CA ASP A 25 -10.36 -15.35 -68.49
C ASP A 25 -11.38 -16.47 -68.76
N ASP A 26 -11.11 -17.65 -68.24
CA ASP A 26 -11.85 -18.92 -68.39
C ASP A 26 -11.78 -19.61 -69.77
N GLY A 27 -10.73 -20.42 -69.97
CA GLY A 27 -10.79 -21.85 -70.30
C GLY A 27 -11.70 -22.37 -71.43
N SER A 28 -12.25 -21.52 -72.30
CA SER A 28 -13.11 -21.90 -73.41
C SER A 28 -12.30 -21.92 -74.70
N ASN A 29 -12.04 -23.14 -75.21
CA ASN A 29 -11.61 -23.32 -76.59
C ASN A 29 -12.79 -22.93 -77.50
N GLU A 30 -12.88 -21.65 -77.87
CA GLU A 30 -13.90 -21.20 -78.82
C GLU A 30 -13.68 -21.90 -80.17
N HIS A 31 -14.72 -22.56 -80.65
CA HIS A 31 -14.69 -23.27 -81.93
C HIS A 31 -14.96 -22.28 -83.05
N PHE A 32 -14.05 -22.18 -84.03
CA PHE A 32 -14.16 -21.28 -85.19
C PHE A 32 -14.19 -19.76 -84.89
N PRO A 33 -13.26 -19.22 -84.08
CA PRO A 33 -13.28 -17.80 -83.67
C PRO A 33 -13.09 -16.83 -84.85
N ALA A 34 -12.50 -17.29 -85.97
CA ALA A 34 -12.41 -16.47 -87.19
C ALA A 34 -13.76 -16.36 -87.93
N LEU A 35 -14.64 -17.37 -87.80
CA LEU A 35 -15.92 -17.41 -88.51
C LEU A 35 -17.02 -16.75 -87.70
N MET A 36 -17.06 -17.00 -86.40
CA MET A 36 -18.13 -16.57 -85.51
C MET A 36 -17.54 -16.21 -84.14
N PHE A 37 -17.91 -15.04 -83.60
CA PHE A 37 -17.66 -14.66 -82.20
C PHE A 37 -18.58 -13.50 -81.82
N LEU A 38 -18.94 -13.40 -80.53
CA LEU A 38 -19.87 -12.38 -80.06
C LEU A 38 -19.11 -11.10 -79.72
N VAL A 39 -19.45 -10.01 -80.38
CA VAL A 39 -18.96 -8.68 -80.02
C VAL A 39 -20.04 -7.94 -79.25
N ILE A 40 -19.70 -7.42 -78.08
CA ILE A 40 -20.55 -6.52 -77.29
C ILE A 40 -19.83 -5.17 -77.23
N GLU A 41 -20.50 -4.12 -77.69
CA GLU A 41 -19.97 -2.76 -77.70
C GLU A 41 -20.97 -1.77 -77.08
N PRO A 42 -20.50 -0.79 -76.30
CA PRO A 42 -21.36 0.24 -75.75
C PRO A 42 -21.91 1.14 -76.85
N VAL A 43 -23.12 1.65 -76.65
CA VAL A 43 -23.76 2.66 -77.49
C VAL A 43 -23.91 3.91 -76.65
N GLY A 44 -22.91 4.80 -76.75
CA GLY A 44 -22.83 6.00 -75.92
C GLY A 44 -21.78 5.86 -74.80
N PRO A 45 -21.93 6.60 -73.69
CA PRO A 45 -20.95 6.59 -72.62
C PRO A 45 -20.94 5.23 -71.88
N ALA A 46 -19.74 4.69 -71.66
CA ALA A 46 -19.55 3.47 -70.87
C ALA A 46 -19.48 3.75 -69.36
N VAL A 47 -19.50 5.03 -68.98
CA VAL A 47 -19.44 5.54 -67.61
C VAL A 47 -20.65 6.43 -67.35
N ALA A 48 -21.35 6.23 -66.23
CA ALA A 48 -22.47 7.10 -65.83
C ALA A 48 -22.38 7.50 -64.36
N GLU A 49 -22.94 8.66 -64.03
CA GLU A 49 -23.11 9.13 -62.65
C GLU A 49 -24.56 9.00 -62.22
N VAL A 50 -24.81 8.38 -61.06
CA VAL A 50 -26.15 8.05 -60.57
C VAL A 50 -26.30 8.47 -59.10
N GLU A 51 -27.34 9.23 -58.79
CA GLU A 51 -27.67 9.58 -57.42
C GLU A 51 -28.14 8.35 -56.61
N PRO A 52 -27.94 8.30 -55.28
CA PRO A 52 -28.54 7.24 -54.45
C PRO A 52 -30.05 7.14 -54.69
N LEU A 53 -30.58 5.91 -54.74
CA LEU A 53 -31.96 5.59 -55.13
C LEU A 53 -32.33 5.95 -56.59
N GLY A 54 -31.37 6.41 -57.39
CA GLY A 54 -31.52 6.66 -58.81
C GLY A 54 -31.30 5.41 -59.67
N HIS A 55 -31.53 5.56 -60.97
CA HIS A 55 -31.31 4.51 -61.96
C HIS A 55 -30.68 5.06 -63.24
N TYR A 56 -29.99 4.21 -63.99
CA TYR A 56 -29.41 4.53 -65.29
C TYR A 56 -29.45 3.32 -66.23
N SER A 57 -29.64 3.57 -67.52
CA SER A 57 -29.75 2.53 -68.53
C SER A 57 -28.63 2.66 -69.56
N PHE A 58 -27.66 1.74 -69.54
CA PHE A 58 -26.65 1.65 -70.59
C PHE A 58 -27.21 0.93 -71.80
N LYS A 59 -26.94 1.46 -72.99
CA LYS A 59 -27.26 0.76 -74.24
C LYS A 59 -26.00 0.07 -74.76
N PHE A 60 -26.15 -1.16 -75.23
CA PHE A 60 -25.09 -1.85 -75.96
C PHE A 60 -25.63 -2.40 -77.26
N LYS A 61 -24.74 -2.54 -78.25
CA LYS A 61 -25.01 -3.28 -79.47
C LYS A 61 -24.24 -4.59 -79.42
N PHE A 62 -24.83 -5.62 -79.98
CA PHE A 62 -24.20 -6.92 -80.10
C PHE A 62 -24.40 -7.49 -81.51
N TYR A 63 -23.37 -8.17 -82.00
CA TYR A 63 -23.33 -8.68 -83.37
C TYR A 63 -22.26 -9.77 -83.51
N ASN A 64 -22.30 -10.49 -84.64
CA ASN A 64 -21.24 -11.44 -84.98
C ASN A 64 -20.05 -10.69 -85.58
N GLY A 65 -18.89 -10.76 -84.91
CA GLY A 65 -17.64 -10.15 -85.39
C GLY A 65 -16.90 -10.98 -86.45
N GLY A 66 -17.29 -12.25 -86.63
CA GLY A 66 -16.61 -13.15 -87.56
C GLY A 66 -17.05 -13.02 -89.02
N TYR A 67 -16.33 -13.70 -89.92
CA TYR A 67 -16.60 -13.63 -91.37
C TYR A 67 -17.91 -14.29 -91.81
N PHE A 68 -18.57 -15.05 -90.93
CA PHE A 68 -19.82 -15.71 -91.23
C PHE A 68 -21.00 -14.73 -91.21
N GLN A 69 -21.48 -14.36 -92.39
CA GLN A 69 -22.55 -13.37 -92.57
C GLN A 69 -23.67 -14.00 -93.40
N SER A 70 -24.74 -14.47 -92.75
CA SER A 70 -25.89 -15.14 -93.38
C SER A 70 -27.20 -14.77 -92.69
N ASN A 71 -28.30 -14.85 -93.43
CA ASN A 71 -29.68 -14.66 -92.93
C ASN A 71 -30.49 -15.97 -92.94
N LEU A 72 -29.87 -17.12 -93.21
CA LEU A 72 -30.58 -18.40 -93.33
C LEU A 72 -30.91 -19.04 -91.98
N TYR A 73 -30.20 -18.67 -90.91
CA TYR A 73 -30.43 -19.16 -89.56
C TYR A 73 -30.09 -18.06 -88.55
N ALA A 74 -30.74 -18.09 -87.39
CA ALA A 74 -30.51 -17.14 -86.31
C ALA A 74 -29.72 -17.79 -85.17
N PHE A 75 -28.82 -17.03 -84.57
CA PHE A 75 -28.13 -17.43 -83.35
C PHE A 75 -29.03 -17.23 -82.15
N TRP A 76 -29.18 -18.26 -81.32
CA TRP A 76 -29.80 -18.12 -80.00
C TRP A 76 -28.78 -17.52 -79.04
N THR A 77 -29.09 -16.32 -78.51
CA THR A 77 -28.17 -15.53 -77.69
C THR A 77 -28.75 -15.32 -76.29
N GLU A 78 -27.92 -15.44 -75.27
CA GLU A 78 -28.25 -15.21 -73.86
C GLU A 78 -27.34 -14.12 -73.28
N PHE A 79 -27.89 -13.29 -72.40
CA PHE A 79 -27.15 -12.27 -71.66
C PHE A 79 -27.34 -12.44 -70.15
N ARG A 80 -26.27 -12.19 -69.39
CA ARG A 80 -26.23 -12.18 -67.93
C ARG A 80 -25.43 -10.98 -67.46
N VAL A 81 -25.74 -10.47 -66.27
CA VAL A 81 -25.02 -9.36 -65.66
C VAL A 81 -24.47 -9.79 -64.31
N LYS A 82 -23.24 -9.38 -64.01
CA LYS A 82 -22.64 -9.48 -62.68
C LYS A 82 -22.23 -8.07 -62.24
N VAL A 83 -22.61 -7.71 -61.02
CA VAL A 83 -22.29 -6.42 -60.42
C VAL A 83 -21.15 -6.60 -59.43
N GLU A 84 -20.10 -5.80 -59.59
CA GLU A 84 -19.00 -5.70 -58.64
C GLU A 84 -19.06 -4.32 -57.98
N GLY A 85 -19.67 -4.27 -56.80
CA GLY A 85 -19.87 -3.06 -56.00
C GLY A 85 -21.04 -3.22 -55.03
N GLU A 86 -20.84 -2.84 -53.75
CA GLU A 86 -21.88 -2.95 -52.72
C GLU A 86 -23.01 -1.95 -52.97
N GLY A 87 -24.25 -2.36 -52.71
CA GLY A 87 -25.43 -1.49 -52.79
C GLY A 87 -25.90 -1.15 -54.22
N TRP A 88 -25.42 -1.87 -55.23
CA TRP A 88 -25.84 -1.72 -56.63
C TRP A 88 -26.57 -2.96 -57.13
N THR A 89 -27.59 -2.76 -57.97
CA THR A 89 -28.33 -3.83 -58.65
C THR A 89 -28.39 -3.55 -60.14
N ALA A 90 -28.29 -4.59 -60.97
CA ALA A 90 -28.38 -4.44 -62.42
C ALA A 90 -29.04 -5.66 -63.08
N TYR A 91 -29.73 -5.41 -64.19
CA TYR A 91 -30.34 -6.43 -65.04
C TYR A 91 -30.21 -6.06 -66.52
N VAL A 92 -30.27 -7.05 -67.40
CA VAL A 92 -30.12 -6.89 -68.85
C VAL A 92 -31.40 -7.26 -69.59
N GLU A 93 -31.74 -6.44 -70.58
CA GLU A 93 -32.88 -6.65 -71.48
C GLU A 93 -32.44 -6.52 -72.94
N PRO A 94 -32.70 -7.53 -73.81
CA PRO A 94 -33.32 -8.81 -73.48
C PRO A 94 -32.35 -9.75 -72.75
N THR A 95 -32.86 -10.65 -71.91
CA THR A 95 -32.05 -11.73 -71.29
C THR A 95 -31.70 -12.83 -72.30
N HIS A 96 -32.53 -13.01 -73.32
CA HIS A 96 -32.26 -13.90 -74.45
C HIS A 96 -32.97 -13.40 -75.70
N THR A 97 -32.39 -13.66 -76.87
CA THR A 97 -32.98 -13.29 -78.16
C THR A 97 -32.37 -14.10 -79.30
N TYR A 98 -32.94 -13.96 -80.49
CA TYR A 98 -32.40 -14.51 -81.73
C TYR A 98 -31.93 -13.38 -82.63
N PHE A 99 -30.75 -13.47 -83.24
CA PHE A 99 -30.31 -12.53 -84.27
C PHE A 99 -29.61 -13.24 -85.42
N TYR A 100 -29.73 -12.70 -86.63
CA TYR A 100 -29.06 -13.28 -87.79
C TYR A 100 -27.56 -12.91 -87.78
N PRO A 101 -26.66 -13.77 -88.24
CA PRO A 101 -25.22 -13.48 -88.30
C PRO A 101 -24.85 -12.16 -88.99
N SER A 102 -25.65 -11.68 -89.96
CA SER A 102 -25.45 -10.36 -90.59
C SER A 102 -26.18 -9.18 -89.94
N GLU A 103 -26.91 -9.41 -88.85
CA GLU A 103 -27.67 -8.40 -88.13
C GLU A 103 -26.88 -7.83 -86.96
N LYS A 104 -27.13 -6.55 -86.64
CA LYS A 104 -26.72 -5.92 -85.38
C LYS A 104 -27.97 -5.64 -84.56
N LYS A 105 -27.97 -6.09 -83.31
CA LYS A 105 -29.06 -5.83 -82.36
C LYS A 105 -28.59 -5.02 -81.17
N PHE A 106 -29.56 -4.51 -80.42
CA PHE A 106 -29.32 -3.67 -79.26
C PHE A 106 -29.91 -4.32 -78.02
N GLY A 107 -29.20 -4.15 -76.91
CA GLY A 107 -29.66 -4.48 -75.57
C GLY A 107 -29.49 -3.27 -74.64
N VAL A 108 -30.11 -3.37 -73.48
CA VAL A 108 -30.07 -2.36 -72.42
C VAL A 108 -29.66 -3.04 -71.12
N VAL A 109 -28.74 -2.42 -70.39
CA VAL A 109 -28.42 -2.79 -69.00
C VAL A 109 -28.98 -1.71 -68.12
N ASN A 110 -29.99 -2.05 -67.33
CA ASN A 110 -30.56 -1.16 -66.33
C ASN A 110 -29.79 -1.36 -65.01
N VAL A 111 -29.33 -0.27 -64.44
CA VAL A 111 -28.57 -0.22 -63.20
C VAL A 111 -29.30 0.66 -62.21
N GLU A 112 -29.45 0.19 -60.98
CA GLU A 112 -30.15 0.86 -59.89
C GLU A 112 -29.21 1.00 -58.70
N ALA A 113 -29.18 2.21 -58.13
CA ALA A 113 -28.44 2.52 -56.92
C ALA A 113 -29.33 2.28 -55.69
N GLY A 114 -28.83 1.56 -54.69
CA GLY A 114 -29.49 1.42 -53.40
C GLY A 114 -29.47 2.71 -52.58
N ALA A 115 -29.87 2.62 -51.31
CA ALA A 115 -29.80 3.76 -50.38
C ALA A 115 -28.37 4.12 -49.94
N ARG A 116 -27.43 3.16 -50.04
CA ARG A 116 -26.01 3.30 -49.66
C ARG A 116 -25.11 2.59 -50.68
N PRO A 117 -25.07 3.05 -51.94
CA PRO A 117 -24.24 2.46 -52.97
C PRO A 117 -22.76 2.79 -52.73
N SER A 118 -21.86 1.86 -53.02
CA SER A 118 -20.42 2.13 -53.09
C SER A 118 -20.09 3.17 -54.17
N ASN A 119 -19.00 3.93 -54.00
CA ASN A 119 -18.62 5.05 -54.90
C ASN A 119 -18.57 4.67 -56.38
N PHE A 120 -18.03 3.48 -56.66
CA PHE A 120 -17.94 2.93 -57.99
C PHE A 120 -18.46 1.49 -57.98
N ALA A 121 -19.13 1.11 -59.06
CA ALA A 121 -19.38 -0.28 -59.35
C ALA A 121 -19.09 -0.60 -60.82
N TYR A 122 -18.67 -1.83 -61.07
CA TYR A 122 -18.45 -2.38 -62.39
C TYR A 122 -19.57 -3.36 -62.74
N ILE A 123 -20.21 -3.12 -63.88
CA ILE A 123 -21.35 -3.89 -64.35
C ILE A 123 -20.87 -4.72 -65.54
N HIS A 124 -20.57 -5.98 -65.28
CA HIS A 124 -20.08 -6.91 -66.28
C HIS A 124 -21.25 -7.56 -67.01
N VAL A 125 -21.38 -7.26 -68.29
CA VAL A 125 -22.30 -7.93 -69.21
C VAL A 125 -21.58 -9.11 -69.82
N TYR A 126 -22.15 -10.29 -69.68
CA TYR A 126 -21.71 -11.51 -70.33
C TYR A 126 -22.79 -11.93 -71.31
N GLY A 127 -22.43 -12.02 -72.58
CA GLY A 127 -23.26 -12.61 -73.61
C GLY A 127 -22.66 -13.92 -74.08
N ARG A 128 -23.52 -14.82 -74.57
CA ARG A 128 -23.10 -15.97 -75.35
C ARG A 128 -24.14 -16.32 -76.39
N PHE A 129 -23.72 -16.82 -77.54
CA PHE A 129 -24.64 -17.37 -78.53
C PHE A 129 -24.29 -18.78 -78.97
N ARG A 130 -25.32 -19.53 -79.38
CA ARG A 130 -25.19 -20.88 -79.90
C ARG A 130 -25.23 -20.87 -81.44
N ASP A 131 -24.20 -21.44 -82.06
CA ASP A 131 -24.13 -21.56 -83.52
C ASP A 131 -24.92 -22.76 -84.07
N ILE A 132 -24.93 -22.91 -85.40
CA ILE A 132 -25.61 -24.02 -86.11
C ILE A 132 -25.01 -25.40 -85.84
N TYR A 133 -23.76 -25.45 -85.38
CA TYR A 133 -23.08 -26.68 -85.02
C TYR A 133 -23.28 -27.01 -83.54
N GLY A 134 -23.96 -26.12 -82.80
CA GLY A 134 -24.28 -26.27 -81.40
C GLY A 134 -23.20 -25.77 -80.44
N PHE A 135 -22.14 -25.11 -80.94
CA PHE A 135 -21.07 -24.54 -80.13
C PHE A 135 -21.42 -23.17 -79.57
N TRP A 136 -20.83 -22.84 -78.42
CA TRP A 136 -21.03 -21.59 -77.71
C TRP A 136 -19.90 -20.61 -77.95
N HIS A 137 -20.25 -19.37 -78.25
CA HIS A 137 -19.35 -18.24 -78.46
C HIS A 137 -19.64 -17.17 -77.43
N HIS A 138 -18.63 -16.62 -76.79
CA HIS A 138 -18.79 -15.70 -75.66
C HIS A 138 -18.39 -14.28 -76.07
N GLY A 139 -18.93 -13.31 -75.33
CA GLY A 139 -18.55 -11.92 -75.44
C GLY A 139 -18.86 -11.21 -74.14
N ASN A 140 -18.01 -10.28 -73.73
CA ASN A 140 -18.20 -9.54 -72.50
C ASN A 140 -17.88 -8.06 -72.69
N TYR A 141 -18.54 -7.23 -71.89
CA TYR A 141 -18.24 -5.81 -71.79
C TYR A 141 -18.52 -5.33 -70.36
N THR A 142 -17.70 -4.40 -69.86
CA THR A 142 -17.86 -3.87 -68.50
C THR A 142 -18.23 -2.39 -68.57
N PHE A 143 -19.38 -2.04 -68.02
CA PHE A 143 -19.77 -0.65 -67.77
C PHE A 143 -19.30 -0.21 -66.38
N GLN A 144 -19.08 1.08 -66.19
CA GLN A 144 -18.74 1.66 -64.90
C GLN A 144 -19.84 2.63 -64.48
N VAL A 145 -20.31 2.50 -63.24
CA VAL A 145 -21.18 3.51 -62.62
C VAL A 145 -20.44 4.15 -61.47
N LYS A 146 -20.59 5.47 -61.38
CA LYS A 146 -20.16 6.27 -60.24
C LYS A 146 -21.41 6.79 -59.54
N THR A 147 -21.41 6.82 -58.22
CA THR A 147 -22.49 7.49 -57.49
C THR A 147 -22.08 8.89 -57.09
N THR A 148 -23.06 9.81 -56.99
CA THR A 148 -22.81 11.13 -56.41
C THR A 148 -22.36 10.99 -54.96
N GLN A 149 -21.54 11.92 -54.48
CA GLN A 149 -21.06 11.89 -53.10
C GLN A 149 -22.24 12.00 -52.13
N TYR A 150 -22.35 11.04 -51.21
CA TYR A 150 -23.28 11.13 -50.10
C TYR A 150 -22.51 10.97 -48.79
N HIS A 151 -22.81 11.87 -47.87
CA HIS A 151 -22.17 11.91 -46.55
C HIS A 151 -23.14 11.38 -45.51
N SER A 152 -22.69 10.39 -44.75
CA SER A 152 -23.47 9.81 -43.66
C SER A 152 -22.52 9.22 -42.64
N PHE A 153 -22.75 9.53 -41.37
CA PHE A 153 -21.88 9.05 -40.30
C PHE A 153 -22.63 8.95 -38.98
N ASP A 154 -22.02 8.22 -38.08
CA ASP A 154 -22.43 8.16 -36.68
C ASP A 154 -21.23 8.38 -35.76
N ALA A 155 -21.51 8.90 -34.58
CA ALA A 155 -20.50 9.16 -33.56
C ALA A 155 -21.04 8.74 -32.20
N ARG A 156 -20.21 8.04 -31.43
CA ARG A 156 -20.58 7.51 -30.11
C ARG A 156 -19.47 7.70 -29.10
N ILE A 157 -19.86 8.02 -27.86
CA ILE A 157 -19.01 7.92 -26.69
C ILE A 157 -19.39 6.63 -25.97
N GLU A 158 -18.43 5.75 -25.71
CA GLU A 158 -18.70 4.43 -25.12
C GLU A 158 -19.21 4.54 -23.68
N GLU A 159 -18.59 5.41 -22.89
CA GLU A 159 -18.95 5.67 -21.49
C GLU A 159 -19.47 7.11 -21.33
N PRO A 160 -20.79 7.34 -21.46
CA PRO A 160 -21.35 8.68 -21.38
C PRO A 160 -21.46 9.20 -19.94
N PHE A 161 -21.12 8.40 -18.91
CA PHE A 161 -21.15 8.82 -17.52
C PHE A 161 -19.79 8.60 -16.86
N ILE A 162 -19.11 9.69 -16.50
CA ILE A 162 -17.78 9.65 -15.89
C ILE A 162 -17.88 10.11 -14.44
N LYS A 163 -17.34 9.30 -13.52
CA LYS A 163 -17.08 9.73 -12.15
C LYS A 163 -15.70 10.35 -12.10
N ALA A 164 -15.63 11.65 -11.83
CA ALA A 164 -14.40 12.42 -11.81
C ALA A 164 -14.15 13.02 -10.44
N LYS A 165 -12.88 13.16 -10.07
CA LYS A 165 -12.45 13.99 -8.94
C LYS A 165 -12.16 15.39 -9.43
N GLN A 166 -12.35 16.40 -8.60
CA GLN A 166 -11.87 17.76 -8.89
C GLN A 166 -10.33 17.80 -8.98
N ASP A 167 -9.80 18.74 -9.76
CA ASP A 167 -8.37 18.97 -9.98
C ASP A 167 -7.63 17.79 -10.63
N ASP A 168 -8.32 17.05 -11.50
CA ASP A 168 -7.78 15.86 -12.16
C ASP A 168 -8.11 15.85 -13.67
N ILE A 169 -7.41 15.02 -14.44
CA ILE A 169 -7.52 14.96 -15.90
C ILE A 169 -8.03 13.58 -16.32
N TYR A 170 -9.07 13.59 -17.15
CA TYR A 170 -9.75 12.38 -17.63
C TYR A 170 -9.65 12.27 -19.15
N SER A 171 -9.62 11.03 -19.64
CA SER A 171 -9.63 10.70 -21.06
C SER A 171 -10.81 9.80 -21.40
N VAL A 172 -11.59 10.16 -22.40
CA VAL A 172 -12.79 9.42 -22.81
C VAL A 172 -12.72 9.12 -24.31
N PRO A 173 -12.88 7.86 -24.74
CA PRO A 173 -12.89 7.51 -26.16
C PRO A 173 -14.18 7.98 -26.83
N ILE A 174 -14.03 8.58 -28.00
CA ILE A 174 -15.12 8.88 -28.94
C ILE A 174 -14.82 8.20 -30.27
N THR A 175 -15.80 7.48 -30.78
CA THR A 175 -15.67 6.68 -31.98
C THR A 175 -16.59 7.21 -33.07
N VAL A 176 -16.02 7.46 -34.24
CA VAL A 176 -16.72 7.98 -35.43
C VAL A 176 -16.68 6.92 -36.53
N ARG A 177 -17.83 6.65 -37.14
CA ARG A 177 -17.96 5.66 -38.21
C ARG A 177 -18.52 6.31 -39.47
N ASN A 178 -17.84 6.13 -40.59
CA ASN A 178 -18.24 6.65 -41.88
C ASN A 178 -19.15 5.63 -42.59
N PHE A 179 -20.41 6.00 -42.81
CA PHE A 179 -21.38 5.25 -43.62
C PHE A 179 -21.57 5.84 -45.03
N GLY A 180 -20.89 6.95 -45.32
CA GLY A 180 -20.77 7.58 -46.63
C GLY A 180 -20.14 6.65 -47.66
N ASN A 181 -20.28 7.02 -48.94
CA ASN A 181 -19.61 6.33 -50.04
C ASN A 181 -18.24 6.92 -50.38
N TYR A 182 -17.84 8.02 -49.72
CA TYR A 182 -16.58 8.69 -49.97
C TYR A 182 -15.74 8.83 -48.70
N GLU A 183 -14.43 9.07 -48.87
CA GLU A 183 -13.54 9.40 -47.76
C GLU A 183 -13.88 10.79 -47.23
N ASP A 184 -14.30 10.85 -45.97
CA ASP A 184 -14.75 12.09 -45.34
C ASP A 184 -13.77 12.56 -44.26
N ARG A 185 -13.72 13.89 -44.09
CA ARG A 185 -13.01 14.56 -43.00
C ARG A 185 -14.00 14.91 -41.90
N PHE A 186 -13.78 14.36 -40.72
CA PHE A 186 -14.60 14.58 -39.54
C PHE A 186 -13.88 15.53 -38.57
N TYR A 187 -14.57 16.58 -38.15
CA TYR A 187 -14.07 17.60 -37.22
C TYR A 187 -14.77 17.44 -35.87
N LEU A 188 -13.98 17.39 -34.80
CA LEU A 188 -14.47 17.31 -33.42
C LEU A 188 -14.27 18.66 -32.74
N GLU A 189 -15.36 19.25 -32.26
CA GLU A 189 -15.35 20.54 -31.58
C GLU A 189 -16.25 20.51 -30.33
N PRO A 190 -15.88 21.21 -29.25
CA PRO A 190 -16.78 21.35 -28.12
C PRO A 190 -17.95 22.26 -28.48
N GLU A 191 -19.18 21.75 -28.32
CA GLU A 191 -20.40 22.55 -28.48
C GLU A 191 -20.78 23.23 -27.15
N TYR A 192 -20.70 22.47 -26.06
CA TYR A 192 -21.02 22.96 -24.73
C TYR A 192 -20.03 22.41 -23.71
N LEU A 193 -19.47 23.34 -22.92
CA LEU A 193 -18.59 23.04 -21.81
C LEU A 193 -19.09 23.77 -20.57
N PRO A 194 -19.03 23.16 -19.38
CA PRO A 194 -19.26 23.88 -18.15
C PRO A 194 -18.23 25.00 -17.96
N PRO A 195 -18.58 26.11 -17.28
CA PRO A 195 -17.68 27.24 -17.09
C PRO A 195 -16.35 26.83 -16.43
N GLY A 196 -15.22 27.27 -17.01
CA GLY A 196 -13.88 27.01 -16.46
C GLY A 196 -13.28 25.65 -16.82
N TRP A 197 -14.04 24.76 -17.46
CA TRP A 197 -13.52 23.47 -17.92
C TRP A 197 -12.65 23.64 -19.16
N LYS A 198 -11.58 22.86 -19.23
CA LYS A 198 -10.68 22.81 -20.39
C LYS A 198 -10.79 21.43 -21.03
N ILE A 199 -10.93 21.41 -22.35
CA ILE A 199 -11.01 20.20 -23.15
C ILE A 199 -10.02 20.26 -24.31
N THR A 200 -9.49 19.13 -24.71
CA THR A 200 -8.71 18.94 -25.93
C THR A 200 -8.98 17.55 -26.49
N PHE A 201 -8.59 17.32 -27.75
CA PHE A 201 -8.73 16.03 -28.42
C PHE A 201 -7.34 15.52 -28.79
N SER A 202 -7.13 14.20 -28.76
CA SER A 202 -5.88 13.62 -29.30
C SER A 202 -5.72 14.01 -30.77
N ASP A 203 -6.78 13.78 -31.53
CA ASP A 203 -6.88 14.12 -32.95
C ASP A 203 -8.21 14.85 -33.20
N PRO A 204 -8.20 16.17 -33.45
CA PRO A 204 -9.42 16.96 -33.69
C PRO A 204 -9.99 16.76 -35.10
N VAL A 205 -9.21 16.18 -36.02
CA VAL A 205 -9.61 15.89 -37.40
C VAL A 205 -9.32 14.43 -37.71
N LEU A 206 -10.34 13.70 -38.17
CA LEU A 206 -10.23 12.30 -38.56
C LEU A 206 -10.52 12.16 -40.05
N ILE A 207 -9.70 11.36 -40.75
CA ILE A 207 -9.92 10.99 -42.15
C ILE A 207 -10.33 9.53 -42.15
N ILE A 208 -11.58 9.25 -42.53
CA ILE A 208 -12.14 7.91 -42.42
C ILE A 208 -12.67 7.47 -43.79
N PRO A 209 -12.17 6.34 -44.36
CA PRO A 209 -12.67 5.82 -45.62
C PRO A 209 -14.10 5.28 -45.47
N PRO A 210 -14.82 5.06 -46.58
CA PRO A 210 -16.16 4.46 -46.58
C PRO A 210 -16.20 3.15 -45.79
N GLY A 211 -17.19 3.00 -44.91
CA GLY A 211 -17.35 1.82 -44.06
C GLY A 211 -16.37 1.72 -42.88
N GLY A 212 -15.34 2.58 -42.84
CA GLY A 212 -14.33 2.64 -41.79
C GLY A 212 -14.83 3.25 -40.49
N GLU A 213 -14.07 3.00 -39.42
CA GLU A 213 -14.31 3.50 -38.07
C GLU A 213 -12.98 3.97 -37.49
N ALA A 214 -12.98 5.10 -36.77
CA ALA A 214 -11.82 5.63 -36.07
C ALA A 214 -12.21 6.10 -34.68
N THR A 215 -11.33 5.86 -33.71
CA THR A 215 -11.50 6.27 -32.31
C THR A 215 -10.43 7.30 -31.95
N THR A 216 -10.85 8.40 -31.34
CA THR A 216 -9.99 9.46 -30.81
C THR A 216 -10.34 9.70 -29.34
N TYR A 217 -9.50 10.40 -28.60
CA TYR A 217 -9.69 10.61 -27.17
C TYR A 217 -10.02 12.07 -26.86
N ILE A 218 -11.03 12.26 -26.03
CA ILE A 218 -11.38 13.53 -25.42
C ILE A 218 -10.65 13.63 -24.09
N TYR A 219 -9.79 14.63 -23.92
CA TYR A 219 -9.16 14.94 -22.65
C TYR A 219 -9.81 16.16 -22.02
N PHE A 220 -10.27 16.05 -20.78
CA PHE A 220 -10.79 17.19 -20.04
C PHE A 220 -10.20 17.26 -18.63
N ALA A 221 -10.02 18.49 -18.15
CA ALA A 221 -9.58 18.77 -16.79
C ALA A 221 -10.75 19.30 -15.96
N THR A 222 -10.97 18.71 -14.80
CA THR A 222 -11.98 19.16 -13.83
C THR A 222 -11.41 20.30 -12.98
N PRO A 223 -12.07 21.48 -12.96
CA PRO A 223 -11.57 22.61 -12.18
C PRO A 223 -11.86 22.44 -10.68
N HIS A 224 -11.08 23.15 -9.85
CA HIS A 224 -11.42 23.35 -8.45
C HIS A 224 -12.68 24.22 -8.30
N GLU A 225 -13.74 23.69 -7.70
CA GLU A 225 -14.95 24.47 -7.40
C GLU A 225 -15.01 24.89 -5.93
N SER A 226 -14.79 23.95 -5.01
CA SER A 226 -14.83 24.25 -3.58
C SER A 226 -14.06 23.23 -2.76
N ILE A 227 -13.73 23.63 -1.53
CA ILE A 227 -13.09 22.73 -0.56
C ILE A 227 -14.05 21.59 -0.15
N TYR A 228 -15.38 21.81 -0.17
CA TYR A 228 -16.37 20.79 0.18
C TYR A 228 -17.33 20.53 -0.98
N LEU A 229 -17.16 19.40 -1.66
CA LEU A 229 -18.01 19.01 -2.79
C LEU A 229 -18.39 17.53 -2.69
N GLN A 230 -19.66 17.26 -2.39
CA GLN A 230 -20.14 15.89 -2.26
C GLN A 230 -20.38 15.25 -3.63
N TYR A 231 -21.29 15.81 -4.44
CA TYR A 231 -21.51 15.43 -5.83
C TYR A 231 -22.07 16.61 -6.62
N SER A 232 -21.58 16.80 -7.83
CA SER A 232 -22.10 17.76 -8.81
C SER A 232 -22.03 17.14 -10.20
N SER A 233 -23.07 17.33 -11.02
CA SER A 233 -23.15 16.71 -12.34
C SER A 233 -23.08 17.77 -13.42
N TYR A 234 -22.15 17.59 -14.35
CA TYR A 234 -21.90 18.49 -15.45
C TYR A 234 -22.13 17.80 -16.78
N LEU A 235 -22.58 18.55 -17.79
CA LEU A 235 -22.78 18.06 -19.16
C LEU A 235 -21.67 18.62 -20.04
N ILE A 236 -21.03 17.75 -20.82
CA ILE A 236 -20.13 18.13 -21.92
C ILE A 236 -20.79 17.66 -23.22
N ARG A 237 -20.90 18.55 -24.20
CA ARG A 237 -21.38 18.20 -25.55
C ARG A 237 -20.30 18.46 -26.57
N ILE A 238 -20.08 17.46 -27.42
CA ILE A 238 -19.13 17.50 -28.53
C ILE A 238 -19.94 17.44 -29.82
N ARG A 239 -19.62 18.37 -30.71
CA ARG A 239 -20.11 18.38 -32.08
C ARG A 239 -19.11 17.64 -32.94
N VAL A 240 -19.59 16.61 -33.63
CA VAL A 240 -18.86 15.94 -34.71
C VAL A 240 -19.47 16.41 -36.02
N GLY A 241 -18.69 17.11 -36.83
CA GLY A 241 -19.10 17.60 -38.15
C GLY A 241 -18.36 16.86 -39.25
N ALA A 242 -18.98 16.74 -40.42
CA ALA A 242 -18.31 16.34 -41.65
C ALA A 242 -18.71 17.32 -42.76
N GLU A 243 -17.87 17.49 -43.77
CA GLU A 243 -18.19 18.32 -44.93
C GLU A 243 -19.44 17.75 -45.64
N GLY A 244 -20.44 18.59 -45.93
CA GLY A 244 -21.66 18.17 -46.61
C GLY A 244 -22.67 17.32 -45.78
N ALA A 245 -22.36 16.97 -44.53
CA ALA A 245 -23.27 16.22 -43.65
C ALA A 245 -23.86 17.08 -42.52
N SER A 246 -25.03 16.70 -42.02
CA SER A 246 -25.57 17.28 -40.78
C SER A 246 -24.68 16.89 -39.59
N PRO A 247 -24.28 17.84 -38.73
CA PRO A 247 -23.45 17.52 -37.57
C PRO A 247 -24.19 16.60 -36.59
N LYS A 248 -23.43 15.74 -35.91
CA LYS A 248 -23.91 14.88 -34.83
C LYS A 248 -23.44 15.42 -33.50
N LEU A 249 -24.36 15.46 -32.53
CA LEU A 249 -24.06 15.88 -31.17
C LEU A 249 -23.96 14.64 -30.29
N VAL A 250 -22.83 14.49 -29.63
CA VAL A 250 -22.63 13.48 -28.60
C VAL A 250 -22.41 14.17 -27.27
N ALA A 251 -22.90 13.56 -26.19
CA ALA A 251 -22.84 14.16 -24.88
C ALA A 251 -22.34 13.15 -23.84
N MET A 252 -21.63 13.66 -22.85
CA MET A 252 -21.24 12.92 -21.66
C MET A 252 -21.57 13.74 -20.41
N ILE A 253 -21.96 13.03 -19.36
CA ILE A 253 -22.22 13.56 -18.04
C ILE A 253 -21.02 13.23 -17.17
N VAL A 254 -20.42 14.26 -16.57
CA VAL A 254 -19.33 14.12 -15.62
C VAL A 254 -19.85 14.41 -14.22
N SER A 255 -19.89 13.39 -13.37
CA SER A 255 -20.19 13.51 -11.94
C SER A 255 -18.89 13.80 -11.20
N MET A 256 -18.73 15.04 -10.74
CA MET A 256 -17.56 15.51 -10.03
C MET A 256 -17.74 15.38 -8.51
N GLU A 257 -16.78 14.74 -7.86
CA GLU A 257 -16.62 14.68 -6.41
C GLU A 257 -15.35 15.45 -5.98
N GLY A 258 -15.42 16.11 -4.82
CA GLY A 258 -14.26 16.74 -4.21
C GLY A 258 -14.01 16.19 -2.82
N PHE A 259 -13.24 16.94 -2.02
CA PHE A 259 -13.13 16.63 -0.62
C PHE A 259 -14.51 16.76 0.03
N HIS A 260 -14.96 15.70 0.69
CA HIS A 260 -16.17 15.72 1.48
C HIS A 260 -15.98 14.76 2.65
N PHE A 261 -16.61 15.09 3.77
CA PHE A 261 -16.69 14.17 4.90
C PHE A 261 -17.81 13.19 4.62
N THR A 262 -17.56 11.91 4.83
CA THR A 262 -18.66 10.96 4.87
C THR A 262 -19.59 11.32 6.03
N PRO A 263 -20.90 11.00 5.97
CA PRO A 263 -21.81 11.26 7.08
C PRO A 263 -21.30 10.73 8.42
N ALA A 264 -20.63 9.57 8.41
CA ALA A 264 -19.98 8.99 9.59
C ALA A 264 -18.83 9.85 10.12
N GLN A 265 -17.99 10.42 9.25
CA GLN A 265 -16.92 11.33 9.65
C GLN A 265 -17.46 12.64 10.24
N VAL A 266 -18.54 13.20 9.67
CA VAL A 266 -19.20 14.39 10.22
C VAL A 266 -19.70 14.13 11.64
N VAL A 267 -20.39 13.00 11.85
CA VAL A 267 -20.89 12.60 13.18
C VAL A 267 -19.73 12.35 14.15
N ALA A 268 -18.67 11.68 13.71
CA ALA A 268 -17.48 11.45 14.54
C ALA A 268 -16.82 12.76 14.97
N ILE A 269 -16.65 13.72 14.06
CA ILE A 269 -16.09 15.04 14.39
C ILE A 269 -17.04 15.79 15.34
N ALA A 270 -18.34 15.83 15.06
CA ALA A 270 -19.32 16.53 15.88
C ALA A 270 -19.42 15.97 17.31
N THR A 271 -19.25 14.66 17.48
CA THR A 271 -19.30 14.00 18.80
C THR A 271 -17.99 14.11 19.58
N THR A 272 -16.83 14.10 18.90
CA THR A 272 -15.52 14.10 19.56
C THR A 272 -14.92 15.49 19.76
N MET A 273 -15.20 16.45 18.87
CA MET A 273 -14.67 17.82 18.97
C MET A 273 -15.03 18.52 20.29
N PRO A 274 -16.27 18.44 20.81
CA PRO A 274 -16.61 19.05 22.09
C PRO A 274 -15.74 18.51 23.22
N SER A 275 -15.53 17.19 23.27
CA SER A 275 -14.68 16.54 24.28
C SER A 275 -13.21 16.96 24.14
N LEU A 276 -12.69 17.05 22.91
CA LEU A 276 -11.32 17.52 22.65
C LEU A 276 -11.12 18.98 23.04
N LEU A 277 -12.10 19.85 22.74
CA LEU A 277 -12.08 21.25 23.15
C LEU A 277 -12.13 21.40 24.67
N ILE A 278 -12.99 20.63 25.35
CA ILE A 278 -13.05 20.60 26.81
C ILE A 278 -11.70 20.13 27.39
N LEU A 279 -11.10 19.07 26.84
CA LEU A 279 -9.79 18.58 27.28
C LEU A 279 -8.70 19.64 27.07
N ALA A 280 -8.68 20.31 25.92
CA ALA A 280 -7.75 21.38 25.63
C ALA A 280 -7.90 22.54 26.61
N ILE A 281 -9.13 22.93 26.95
CA ILE A 281 -9.42 23.95 27.97
C ILE A 281 -8.95 23.49 29.35
N LEU A 282 -9.29 22.26 29.76
CA LEU A 282 -8.90 21.70 31.06
C LEU A 282 -7.37 21.57 31.23
N LEU A 283 -6.61 21.40 30.15
CA LEU A 283 -5.14 21.39 30.19
C LEU A 283 -4.54 22.80 30.09
N ALA A 284 -5.12 23.67 29.26
CA ALA A 284 -4.63 25.04 29.07
C ALA A 284 -4.89 25.92 30.29
N PHE A 285 -6.03 25.75 30.96
CA PHE A 285 -6.44 26.56 32.11
C PHE A 285 -5.45 26.46 33.29
N PRO A 286 -5.12 25.27 33.86
CA PRO A 286 -4.13 25.16 34.92
C PRO A 286 -2.73 25.54 34.44
N ARG A 287 -2.37 25.31 33.17
CA ARG A 287 -1.08 25.76 32.61
C ARG A 287 -0.98 27.29 32.51
N HIS A 288 -2.10 27.95 32.25
CA HIS A 288 -2.18 29.41 32.23
C HIS A 288 -2.07 29.99 33.64
N TYR A 289 -2.81 29.43 34.61
CA TYR A 289 -2.83 29.89 36.00
C TYR A 289 -1.58 29.54 36.82
N SER A 290 -0.90 28.43 36.51
CA SER A 290 0.33 28.04 37.21
C SER A 290 1.59 28.82 36.79
N ASN A 291 1.51 29.64 35.73
CA ASN A 291 2.61 30.48 35.30
C ASN A 291 2.41 31.91 35.83
N PRO A 292 3.16 32.34 36.86
CA PRO A 292 3.00 33.67 37.45
C PRO A 292 3.27 34.80 36.45
N CYS A 293 4.06 34.54 35.41
CA CYS A 293 4.41 35.52 34.39
C CYS A 293 3.24 35.90 33.46
N ASN A 294 2.11 35.19 33.51
CA ASN A 294 0.89 35.57 32.79
C ASN A 294 0.10 36.67 33.51
N PHE A 295 0.34 36.87 34.80
CA PHE A 295 -0.39 37.82 35.65
C PHE A 295 0.39 39.11 35.92
N ILE A 296 1.51 39.33 35.22
CA ILE A 296 2.25 40.61 35.30
C ILE A 296 1.31 41.73 34.86
N PRO A 297 0.99 42.69 35.75
CA PRO A 297 0.06 43.77 35.43
C PRO A 297 0.56 44.57 34.24
N LYS A 298 -0.39 45.05 33.41
CA LYS A 298 -0.07 45.85 32.23
C LYS A 298 0.02 47.31 32.67
N PRO A 299 1.20 47.96 32.65
CA PRO A 299 1.39 49.29 33.23
C PRO A 299 0.43 50.33 32.65
N TRP A 300 0.16 50.26 31.34
CA TRP A 300 -0.75 51.20 30.66
C TRP A 300 -2.24 51.02 31.00
N LYS A 301 -2.61 49.95 31.71
CA LYS A 301 -3.96 49.81 32.29
C LYS A 301 -4.04 50.41 33.69
N GLU A 302 -2.94 50.39 34.43
CA GLU A 302 -2.87 50.93 35.80
C GLU A 302 -2.69 52.45 35.77
N GLU A 303 -1.80 52.97 34.91
CA GLU A 303 -1.56 54.40 34.73
C GLU A 303 -2.46 55.01 33.63
N ALA A 304 -3.62 54.41 33.37
CA ALA A 304 -4.52 54.85 32.29
C ALA A 304 -4.98 56.31 32.46
N GLU A 305 -5.11 56.78 33.70
CA GLU A 305 -5.47 58.18 34.01
C GLU A 305 -4.31 59.15 33.78
N GLU A 306 -3.07 58.74 34.03
CA GLU A 306 -1.88 59.57 33.78
C GLU A 306 -1.58 59.68 32.29
N LEU A 307 -1.76 58.58 31.54
CA LEU A 307 -1.67 58.56 30.09
C LEU A 307 -2.70 59.47 29.40
N LYS A 308 -3.85 59.73 30.04
CA LYS A 308 -4.87 60.67 29.54
C LYS A 308 -4.48 62.14 29.73
N LYS A 309 -3.58 62.44 30.67
CA LYS A 309 -3.11 63.82 30.96
C LYS A 309 -2.00 64.28 29.98
N LEU A 310 -1.41 63.36 29.23
CA LEU A 310 -0.33 63.63 28.27
C LEU A 310 -0.87 64.05 26.89
N ASN A 311 -0.06 64.84 26.16
CA ASN A 311 -0.34 65.16 24.76
C ASN A 311 -0.24 63.91 23.87
N GLU A 312 -0.92 63.84 22.72
CA GLU A 312 -1.08 62.61 21.94
C GLU A 312 0.26 62.00 21.49
N LYS A 313 1.23 62.84 21.11
CA LYS A 313 2.58 62.41 20.72
C LYS A 313 3.37 61.81 21.89
N GLU A 314 3.26 62.43 23.07
CA GLU A 314 3.90 61.96 24.31
C GLU A 314 3.25 60.68 24.82
N ARG A 315 1.91 60.62 24.77
CA ARG A 315 1.14 59.42 25.12
C ARG A 315 1.54 58.22 24.28
N LYS A 316 1.68 58.39 22.96
CA LYS A 316 2.12 57.30 22.05
C LYS A 316 3.54 56.83 22.38
N LYS A 317 4.46 57.75 22.66
CA LYS A 317 5.84 57.43 23.06
C LYS A 317 5.88 56.67 24.39
N ARG A 318 5.22 57.20 25.42
CA ARG A 318 5.15 56.59 26.75
C ARG A 318 4.51 55.20 26.72
N LEU A 319 3.41 55.04 25.99
CA LEU A 319 2.73 53.75 25.84
C LEU A 319 3.58 52.71 25.11
N LYS A 320 4.49 53.13 24.21
CA LYS A 320 5.48 52.23 23.59
C LYS A 320 6.55 51.79 24.59
N GLU A 321 7.13 52.73 25.34
CA GLU A 321 8.11 52.45 26.40
C GLU A 321 7.54 51.47 27.44
N MET A 322 6.34 51.72 27.95
CA MET A 322 5.67 50.86 28.92
C MET A 322 5.38 49.44 28.38
N LYS A 323 5.12 49.31 27.08
CA LYS A 323 4.94 48.00 26.43
C LYS A 323 6.25 47.24 26.32
N GLU A 324 7.34 47.93 25.98
CA GLU A 324 8.68 47.35 25.90
C GLU A 324 9.17 46.92 27.28
N GLU A 325 8.99 47.75 28.31
CA GLU A 325 9.30 47.41 29.71
C GLU A 325 8.50 46.20 30.19
N TRP A 326 7.19 46.16 29.93
CA TRP A 326 6.35 45.02 30.29
C TRP A 326 6.76 43.73 29.56
N LEU A 327 7.09 43.81 28.27
CA LEU A 327 7.59 42.67 27.52
C LEU A 327 8.92 42.17 28.10
N SER A 328 9.85 43.08 28.40
CA SER A 328 11.13 42.76 29.05
C SER A 328 10.93 42.05 30.39
N ALA A 329 10.10 42.62 31.28
CA ALA A 329 9.76 42.03 32.57
C ALA A 329 9.12 40.64 32.42
N ARG A 330 8.25 40.46 31.42
CA ARG A 330 7.64 39.16 31.10
C ARG A 330 8.65 38.14 30.58
N TYR A 331 9.62 38.53 29.77
CA TYR A 331 10.69 37.64 29.31
C TYR A 331 11.60 37.24 30.47
N TYR A 332 12.01 38.20 31.29
CA TYR A 332 12.81 37.95 32.48
C TYR A 332 12.12 36.96 33.44
N CYS A 333 10.84 37.21 33.76
CA CYS A 333 10.06 36.30 34.59
C CYS A 333 9.99 34.88 34.00
N LYS A 334 9.81 34.75 32.67
CA LYS A 334 9.78 33.44 32.01
C LYS A 334 11.11 32.70 32.11
N GLU A 335 12.23 33.40 32.02
CA GLU A 335 13.56 32.79 32.20
C GLU A 335 13.77 32.36 33.64
N GLU A 336 13.53 33.23 34.62
CA GLU A 336 13.67 32.90 36.04
C GLU A 336 12.76 31.74 36.45
N TYR A 337 11.50 31.73 35.99
CA TYR A 337 10.59 30.62 36.24
C TYR A 337 11.05 29.30 35.61
N LYS A 338 11.72 29.34 34.45
CA LYS A 338 12.33 28.15 33.86
C LYS A 338 13.52 27.67 34.68
N LYS A 339 14.41 28.58 35.11
CA LYS A 339 15.56 28.25 35.96
C LYS A 339 15.11 27.62 37.28
N GLU A 340 14.12 28.21 37.95
CA GLU A 340 13.58 27.66 39.21
C GLU A 340 12.97 26.27 39.00
N LYS A 341 12.23 26.06 37.90
CA LYS A 341 11.71 24.72 37.55
C LYS A 341 12.80 23.69 37.28
N GLU A 342 13.90 24.11 36.65
CA GLU A 342 15.05 23.23 36.42
C GLU A 342 15.79 22.92 37.72
N LEU A 343 16.01 23.92 38.59
CA LEU A 343 16.55 23.73 39.93
C LEU A 343 15.69 22.77 40.75
N GLU A 344 14.37 22.93 40.75
CA GLU A 344 13.43 22.05 41.45
C GLU A 344 13.51 20.61 40.94
N LYS A 345 13.64 20.42 39.62
CA LYS A 345 13.87 19.09 39.03
C LYS A 345 15.22 18.50 39.47
N LEU A 346 16.27 19.31 39.50
CA LEU A 346 17.60 18.89 39.93
C LEU A 346 17.66 18.57 41.42
N ARG A 347 16.96 19.32 42.28
CA ARG A 347 16.77 19.03 43.73
C ARG A 347 16.12 17.67 43.92
N LYS A 348 15.02 17.40 43.22
CA LYS A 348 14.35 16.08 43.25
C LYS A 348 15.25 14.95 42.72
N LEU A 349 16.01 15.23 41.67
CA LEU A 349 16.94 14.25 41.10
C LEU A 349 18.10 13.95 42.05
N LYS A 350 18.66 14.99 42.70
CA LYS A 350 19.69 14.91 43.74
C LYS A 350 19.21 14.00 44.88
N GLU A 351 18.07 14.32 45.49
CA GLU A 351 17.50 13.54 46.59
C GLU A 351 17.32 12.07 46.21
N LYS A 352 16.79 11.82 45.00
CA LYS A 352 16.58 10.46 44.48
C LYS A 352 17.90 9.71 44.30
N LYS A 353 18.94 10.36 43.77
CA LYS A 353 20.27 9.75 43.56
C LYS A 353 21.01 9.53 44.89
N GLU A 354 20.98 10.50 45.80
CA GLU A 354 21.55 10.40 47.15
C GLU A 354 20.90 9.27 47.95
N ARG A 355 19.57 9.19 47.95
CA ARG A 355 18.84 8.13 48.64
C ARG A 355 19.22 6.75 48.10
N LYS A 356 19.26 6.57 46.78
CA LYS A 356 19.67 5.30 46.16
C LYS A 356 21.11 4.92 46.50
N LEU A 357 22.04 5.88 46.51
CA LEU A 357 23.44 5.63 46.86
C LEU A 357 23.57 5.24 48.33
N LYS A 358 22.89 5.97 49.23
CA LYS A 358 22.84 5.68 50.66
C LYS A 358 22.27 4.30 50.94
N GLU A 359 21.11 3.96 50.39
CA GLU A 359 20.49 2.64 50.53
C GLU A 359 21.42 1.51 50.06
N LYS A 360 22.15 1.72 48.95
CA LYS A 360 23.08 0.71 48.41
C LYS A 360 24.26 0.48 49.36
N LEU A 361 24.83 1.55 49.91
CA LEU A 361 25.96 1.47 50.85
C LEU A 361 25.52 0.93 52.21
N GLU A 362 24.36 1.36 52.73
CA GLU A 362 23.79 0.86 53.98
C GLU A 362 23.47 -0.63 53.88
N LYS A 363 22.82 -1.11 52.80
CA LYS A 363 22.57 -2.54 52.61
C LYS A 363 23.85 -3.37 52.56
N ALA A 364 24.89 -2.86 51.89
CA ALA A 364 26.18 -3.55 51.80
C ALA A 364 26.88 -3.60 53.16
N TRP A 365 26.81 -2.53 53.95
CA TRP A 365 27.32 -2.48 55.31
C TRP A 365 26.51 -3.39 56.25
N GLU A 366 25.18 -3.34 56.22
CA GLU A 366 24.29 -4.19 57.04
C GLU A 366 24.54 -5.67 56.81
N LYS A 367 24.65 -6.07 55.53
CA LYS A 367 24.96 -7.45 55.16
C LYS A 367 26.27 -7.94 55.79
N SER A 368 27.29 -7.07 55.86
CA SER A 368 28.62 -7.46 56.37
C SER A 368 28.62 -7.84 57.86
N TRP A 369 27.78 -7.22 58.70
CA TRP A 369 27.75 -7.54 60.13
C TRP A 369 26.58 -8.46 60.52
N LYS A 370 25.48 -8.46 59.76
CA LYS A 370 24.34 -9.34 60.02
C LYS A 370 24.71 -10.82 59.83
N GLU A 371 25.47 -11.14 58.79
CA GLU A 371 25.99 -12.50 58.56
C GLU A 371 26.88 -12.99 59.73
N LEU A 372 27.58 -12.05 60.39
CA LEU A 372 28.40 -12.34 61.56
C LEU A 372 27.55 -12.58 62.82
N GLU A 373 26.52 -11.78 63.06
CA GLU A 373 25.60 -11.97 64.19
C GLU A 373 24.78 -13.26 64.05
N GLU A 374 24.27 -13.56 62.85
CA GLU A 374 23.56 -14.82 62.56
C GLU A 374 24.44 -16.04 62.85
N LYS A 375 25.72 -16.00 62.48
CA LYS A 375 26.65 -17.09 62.78
C LYS A 375 26.92 -17.26 64.28
N TRP A 376 26.99 -16.15 65.02
CA TRP A 376 27.14 -16.18 66.47
C TRP A 376 25.95 -16.84 67.15
N GLU A 377 24.72 -16.47 66.77
CA GLU A 377 23.49 -17.09 67.29
C GLU A 377 23.41 -18.58 66.93
N GLU A 378 23.82 -18.96 65.71
CA GLU A 378 23.88 -20.36 65.30
C GLU A 378 24.84 -21.18 66.17
N GLU A 379 26.08 -20.72 66.38
CA GLU A 379 27.05 -21.43 67.20
C GLU A 379 26.63 -21.51 68.67
N LYS A 380 26.02 -20.44 69.20
CA LYS A 380 25.44 -20.43 70.54
C LYS A 380 24.35 -21.50 70.70
N ARG A 381 23.41 -21.56 69.75
CA ARG A 381 22.36 -22.60 69.72
C ARG A 381 22.95 -24.00 69.66
N LEU A 382 23.95 -24.23 68.82
CA LEU A 382 24.62 -25.54 68.72
C LEU A 382 25.31 -25.95 70.02
N ILE A 383 25.91 -25.00 70.76
CA ILE A 383 26.49 -25.25 72.07
C ILE A 383 25.40 -25.64 73.08
N ASP A 384 24.28 -24.91 73.09
CA ASP A 384 23.14 -25.19 73.97
C ASP A 384 22.54 -26.59 73.73
N GLU A 385 22.32 -26.95 72.46
CA GLU A 385 21.81 -28.26 72.06
C GLU A 385 22.75 -29.39 72.49
N GLU A 386 24.05 -29.26 72.25
CA GLU A 386 25.05 -30.26 72.64
C GLU A 386 25.13 -30.40 74.17
N TYR A 387 25.08 -29.28 74.90
CA TYR A 387 25.06 -29.27 76.37
C TYR A 387 23.83 -29.97 76.94
N GLN A 388 22.62 -29.64 76.46
CA GLN A 388 21.39 -30.26 76.95
C GLN A 388 21.36 -31.76 76.64
N LYS A 389 21.81 -32.16 75.45
CA LYS A 389 21.89 -33.56 75.05
C LYS A 389 22.78 -34.37 75.99
N TRP A 390 23.99 -33.87 76.30
CA TRP A 390 24.89 -34.54 77.23
C TRP A 390 24.38 -34.51 78.67
N LYS A 391 23.79 -33.40 79.12
CA LYS A 391 23.18 -33.28 80.44
C LYS A 391 22.08 -34.33 80.65
N GLN A 392 21.13 -34.46 79.72
CA GLN A 392 20.06 -35.45 79.79
C GLN A 392 20.61 -36.89 79.78
N ARG A 393 21.61 -37.15 78.94
CA ARG A 393 22.25 -38.46 78.84
C ARG A 393 22.95 -38.87 80.14
N ILE A 394 23.71 -37.96 80.75
CA ILE A 394 24.35 -38.16 82.06
C ILE A 394 23.30 -38.35 83.15
N GLU A 395 22.25 -37.51 83.19
CA GLU A 395 21.18 -37.64 84.18
C GLU A 395 20.46 -38.99 84.09
N LYS A 396 20.20 -39.48 82.87
CA LYS A 396 19.61 -40.81 82.66
C LYS A 396 20.54 -41.92 83.16
N LYS A 397 21.82 -41.90 82.76
CA LYS A 397 22.81 -42.87 83.22
C LYS A 397 22.97 -42.86 84.74
N TRP A 398 23.00 -41.68 85.36
CA TRP A 398 23.08 -41.56 86.82
C TRP A 398 21.85 -42.14 87.51
N LYS A 399 20.62 -41.85 87.03
CA LYS A 399 19.39 -42.43 87.60
C LYS A 399 19.36 -43.97 87.52
N GLU A 400 19.91 -44.54 86.46
CA GLU A 400 20.02 -46.00 86.32
C GLU A 400 21.07 -46.57 87.29
N ALA A 401 22.21 -45.89 87.43
CA ALA A 401 23.27 -46.26 88.36
C ALA A 401 22.86 -46.14 89.83
N SER A 402 22.12 -45.08 90.18
CA SER A 402 21.70 -44.77 91.56
C SER A 402 20.73 -45.82 92.14
N LYS A 403 20.05 -46.59 91.27
CA LYS A 403 19.22 -47.74 91.69
C LYS A 403 20.06 -48.92 92.18
N LEU A 404 21.30 -49.02 91.72
CA LEU A 404 22.21 -50.13 92.05
C LEU A 404 23.16 -49.77 93.20
N ILE A 405 23.56 -48.50 93.29
CA ILE A 405 24.50 -47.99 94.28
C ILE A 405 24.19 -46.55 94.67
N SER A 406 24.51 -46.16 95.91
CA SER A 406 24.45 -44.76 96.31
C SER A 406 25.59 -43.99 95.62
N ILE A 407 25.26 -43.08 94.69
CA ILE A 407 26.20 -42.21 93.98
C ILE A 407 25.66 -40.79 93.99
N ASP A 408 26.50 -39.80 94.32
CA ASP A 408 26.17 -38.39 94.22
C ASP A 408 25.82 -37.98 92.77
N LYS A 409 24.87 -37.03 92.63
CA LYS A 409 24.44 -36.56 91.31
C LYS A 409 25.59 -35.82 90.62
N PRO A 410 26.06 -36.27 89.44
CA PRO A 410 27.08 -35.55 88.69
C PRO A 410 26.51 -34.24 88.12
N VAL A 411 27.31 -33.18 88.17
CA VAL A 411 26.97 -31.85 87.61
C VAL A 411 27.90 -31.58 86.44
N LEU A 412 27.33 -31.30 85.27
CA LEU A 412 28.07 -30.85 84.09
C LEU A 412 28.25 -29.33 84.15
N THR A 413 29.45 -28.83 83.86
CA THR A 413 29.77 -27.40 83.87
C THR A 413 28.98 -26.66 82.80
N LYS A 414 28.39 -25.50 83.12
CA LYS A 414 27.70 -24.67 82.12
C LYS A 414 28.70 -24.19 81.06
N PRO A 415 28.31 -24.15 79.77
CA PRO A 415 29.23 -23.71 78.73
C PRO A 415 29.45 -22.20 78.76
N ASP A 416 30.70 -21.77 78.52
CA ASP A 416 31.04 -20.38 78.24
C ASP A 416 30.87 -20.10 76.74
N TYR A 417 30.02 -19.15 76.37
CA TYR A 417 29.74 -18.83 74.96
C TYR A 417 30.85 -17.97 74.31
N PRO A 418 31.00 -18.02 72.98
CA PRO A 418 31.80 -17.02 72.27
C PRO A 418 31.31 -15.59 72.56
N PRO A 419 32.19 -14.57 72.59
CA PRO A 419 31.79 -13.19 72.84
C PRO A 419 30.90 -12.66 71.71
N LYS A 420 29.89 -11.85 72.05
CA LYS A 420 28.98 -11.25 71.06
C LYS A 420 29.74 -10.28 70.14
N PRO A 421 29.59 -10.38 68.80
CA PRO A 421 30.28 -9.49 67.86
C PRO A 421 29.82 -8.03 68.02
N LYS A 422 30.77 -7.08 67.91
CA LYS A 422 30.49 -5.63 67.90
C LYS A 422 30.08 -5.17 66.50
N LYS A 423 29.17 -4.20 66.42
CA LYS A 423 28.81 -3.55 65.14
C LYS A 423 30.02 -2.80 64.58
N LEU A 424 30.24 -2.95 63.27
CA LEU A 424 31.32 -2.27 62.54
C LEU A 424 30.96 -0.81 62.31
N SER A 425 31.95 0.09 62.18
CA SER A 425 31.70 1.51 61.91
C SER A 425 31.07 1.73 60.54
N LEU A 426 30.11 2.67 60.45
CA LEU A 426 29.47 3.07 59.20
C LEU A 426 30.45 3.96 58.39
N PRO A 427 30.65 3.72 57.08
CA PRO A 427 31.51 4.55 56.25
C PRO A 427 30.90 5.95 56.02
N SER A 428 31.77 6.92 55.70
CA SER A 428 31.32 8.27 55.31
C SER A 428 30.59 8.23 53.96
N MET A 429 29.40 8.82 53.91
CA MET A 429 28.51 8.75 52.74
C MET A 429 28.81 9.89 51.75
N PRO A 430 29.11 9.59 50.48
CA PRO A 430 29.28 10.59 49.44
C PRO A 430 27.96 11.34 49.16
N ARG A 431 28.04 12.65 48.89
CA ARG A 431 26.87 13.52 48.63
C ARG A 431 26.92 14.11 47.23
N TYR A 432 25.74 14.37 46.65
CA TYR A 432 25.59 15.05 45.38
C TYR A 432 25.45 16.56 45.62
N PHE A 433 25.98 17.36 44.71
CA PHE A 433 25.90 18.82 44.78
C PHE A 433 25.15 19.38 43.56
N ILE A 434 24.49 20.52 43.73
CA ILE A 434 23.86 21.25 42.61
C ILE A 434 24.64 22.53 42.44
N ASP A 435 25.13 22.78 41.24
CA ASP A 435 25.66 24.09 40.85
C ASP A 435 24.49 24.94 40.36
N GLU A 436 24.07 25.89 41.19
CA GLU A 436 22.91 26.74 40.89
C GLU A 436 23.15 27.69 39.71
N ASN A 437 24.41 28.08 39.48
CA ASN A 437 24.77 28.98 38.39
C ASN A 437 24.77 28.26 37.03
N ARG A 438 25.23 27.01 37.02
CA ARG A 438 25.33 26.19 35.80
C ARG A 438 24.13 25.27 35.58
N LEU A 439 23.21 25.17 36.54
CA LEU A 439 22.04 24.28 36.50
C LEU A 439 22.43 22.81 36.23
N ILE A 440 23.49 22.33 36.89
CA ILE A 440 23.98 20.95 36.74
C ILE A 440 24.03 20.23 38.09
N LEU A 441 23.76 18.93 38.04
CA LEU A 441 23.95 18.03 39.16
C LEU A 441 25.38 17.47 39.11
N ILE A 442 26.18 17.80 40.11
CA ILE A 442 27.55 17.32 40.28
C ILE A 442 27.53 16.03 41.09
N GLU A 443 28.08 14.97 40.50
CA GLU A 443 28.19 13.67 41.15
C GLU A 443 29.34 13.67 42.17
N PRO A 444 29.24 12.89 43.26
CA PRO A 444 30.32 12.78 44.24
C PRO A 444 31.60 12.23 43.60
N ASP A 445 32.75 12.76 44.02
CA ASP A 445 34.06 12.33 43.53
C ASP A 445 34.24 10.81 43.59
N GLU A 446 34.78 10.23 42.52
CA GLU A 446 35.07 8.79 42.47
C GLU A 446 35.95 8.32 43.63
N ILE A 447 36.86 9.18 44.09
CA ILE A 447 37.76 8.89 45.22
C ILE A 447 36.93 8.66 46.50
N SER A 448 35.92 9.49 46.73
CA SER A 448 35.03 9.40 47.90
C SER A 448 34.18 8.12 47.85
N ILE A 449 33.66 7.77 46.67
CA ILE A 449 32.91 6.52 46.47
C ILE A 449 33.83 5.29 46.67
N LYS A 450 35.04 5.32 46.09
CA LYS A 450 36.03 4.23 46.24
C LYS A 450 36.43 4.05 47.71
N ARG A 451 36.62 5.14 48.46
CA ARG A 451 36.94 5.11 49.90
C ARG A 451 35.82 4.43 50.70
N ALA A 452 34.57 4.85 50.51
CA ALA A 452 33.42 4.24 51.19
C ALA A 452 33.27 2.74 50.86
N MET A 453 33.49 2.34 49.61
CA MET A 453 33.47 0.93 49.20
C MET A 453 34.63 0.12 49.78
N MET A 454 35.82 0.73 49.88
CA MET A 454 36.99 0.10 50.48
C MET A 454 36.78 -0.17 51.98
N ASP A 455 36.16 0.78 52.69
CA ASP A 455 35.78 0.62 54.10
C ASP A 455 34.80 -0.55 54.29
N ILE A 456 33.78 -0.66 53.42
CA ILE A 456 32.84 -1.80 53.43
C ILE A 456 33.56 -3.12 53.15
N LYS A 457 34.50 -3.13 52.19
CA LYS A 457 35.29 -4.33 51.85
C LYS A 457 36.19 -4.76 53.01
N ASN A 458 36.82 -3.80 53.70
CA ASN A 458 37.63 -4.05 54.87
C ASN A 458 36.77 -4.59 56.02
N ASN A 459 35.62 -3.98 56.28
CA ASN A 459 34.62 -4.45 57.24
C ASN A 459 34.20 -5.90 56.97
N LYS A 460 33.93 -6.23 55.70
CA LYS A 460 33.59 -7.61 55.30
C LYS A 460 34.71 -8.61 55.61
N ARG A 461 35.98 -8.26 55.30
CA ARG A 461 37.13 -9.12 55.63
C ARG A 461 37.30 -9.34 57.12
N VAL A 462 37.12 -8.28 57.92
CA VAL A 462 37.15 -8.36 59.38
C VAL A 462 36.02 -9.26 59.89
N ALA A 463 34.81 -9.11 59.35
CA ALA A 463 33.67 -9.96 59.71
C ALA A 463 33.91 -11.44 59.35
N GLU A 464 34.48 -11.74 58.17
CA GLU A 464 34.83 -13.10 57.76
C GLU A 464 35.88 -13.73 58.71
N GLY A 465 36.90 -12.97 59.11
CA GLY A 465 37.89 -13.41 60.09
C GLY A 465 37.28 -13.70 61.47
N GLU A 466 36.40 -12.82 61.95
CA GLU A 466 35.68 -13.01 63.22
C GLU A 466 34.72 -14.19 63.17
N LYS A 467 34.05 -14.41 62.04
CA LYS A 467 33.16 -15.55 61.83
C LYS A 467 33.90 -16.87 62.02
N LEU A 468 35.08 -17.01 61.38
CA LEU A 468 35.93 -18.19 61.53
C LEU A 468 36.43 -18.37 62.98
N ARG A 469 36.70 -17.27 63.69
CA ARG A 469 37.07 -17.32 65.11
C ARG A 469 35.93 -17.84 65.97
N ILE A 470 34.71 -17.35 65.76
CA ILE A 470 33.49 -17.79 66.48
C ILE A 470 33.22 -19.28 66.22
N GLU A 471 33.31 -19.73 64.97
CA GLU A 471 33.16 -21.15 64.61
C GLU A 471 34.20 -22.05 65.29
N ARG A 472 35.46 -21.60 65.34
CA ARG A 472 36.54 -22.35 66.01
C ARG A 472 36.28 -22.45 67.51
N MET A 473 35.97 -21.33 68.16
CA MET A 473 35.63 -21.29 69.59
C MET A 473 34.42 -22.18 69.88
N GLY A 474 33.35 -22.10 69.06
CA GLY A 474 32.15 -22.92 69.23
C GLY A 474 32.44 -24.42 69.16
N LYS A 475 33.28 -24.85 68.21
CA LYS A 475 33.75 -26.25 68.12
C LYS A 475 34.58 -26.67 69.33
N GLU A 476 35.50 -25.83 69.80
CA GLU A 476 36.32 -26.09 70.98
C GLU A 476 35.44 -26.25 72.24
N ILE A 477 34.45 -25.39 72.42
CA ILE A 477 33.49 -25.45 73.54
C ILE A 477 32.68 -26.76 73.48
N ARG A 478 32.09 -27.10 72.33
CA ARG A 478 31.35 -28.37 72.17
C ARG A 478 32.22 -29.60 72.45
N ASN A 479 33.46 -29.59 71.98
CA ASN A 479 34.40 -30.67 72.25
C ASN A 479 34.75 -30.78 73.74
N ARG A 480 34.92 -29.65 74.44
CA ARG A 480 35.14 -29.63 75.90
C ARG A 480 33.95 -30.23 76.65
N ILE A 481 32.73 -29.81 76.32
CA ILE A 481 31.49 -30.37 76.90
C ILE A 481 31.45 -31.89 76.70
N LYS A 482 31.75 -32.37 75.49
CA LYS A 482 31.76 -33.79 75.15
C LYS A 482 32.81 -34.56 75.98
N MET A 483 34.02 -34.04 76.10
CA MET A 483 35.10 -34.67 76.86
C MET A 483 34.79 -34.73 78.36
N GLU A 484 34.29 -33.64 78.94
CA GLU A 484 33.83 -33.60 80.34
C GLU A 484 32.70 -34.60 80.57
N ALA A 485 31.71 -34.62 79.69
CA ALA A 485 30.58 -35.53 79.75
C ALA A 485 31.02 -37.00 79.68
N MET A 486 31.92 -37.35 78.75
CA MET A 486 32.47 -38.70 78.63
C MET A 486 33.29 -39.13 79.85
N ALA A 487 34.04 -38.21 80.47
CA ALA A 487 34.77 -38.49 81.70
C ALA A 487 33.81 -38.80 82.85
N ILE A 488 32.71 -38.04 82.97
CA ILE A 488 31.64 -38.30 83.93
C ILE A 488 30.99 -39.67 83.67
N GLU A 489 30.62 -39.97 82.42
CA GLU A 489 30.05 -41.28 82.07
C GLU A 489 30.98 -42.44 82.45
N LYS A 490 32.25 -42.35 82.08
CA LYS A 490 33.25 -43.38 82.39
C LYS A 490 33.42 -43.58 83.90
N ARG A 491 33.33 -42.49 84.69
CA ARG A 491 33.36 -42.56 86.15
C ARG A 491 32.14 -43.29 86.71
N ILE A 492 30.93 -42.99 86.22
CA ILE A 492 29.70 -43.69 86.61
C ILE A 492 29.80 -45.18 86.24
N ASP A 493 30.17 -45.49 85.00
CA ASP A 493 30.26 -46.87 84.48
C ASP A 493 31.29 -47.69 85.30
N SER A 494 32.43 -47.10 85.66
CA SER A 494 33.44 -47.74 86.52
C SER A 494 32.92 -48.02 87.94
N MET A 495 32.19 -47.08 88.55
CA MET A 495 31.61 -47.26 89.89
C MET A 495 30.54 -48.36 89.89
N VAL A 496 29.65 -48.36 88.90
CA VAL A 496 28.62 -49.42 88.73
C VAL A 496 29.29 -50.79 88.50
N GLY A 497 30.33 -50.84 87.66
CA GLY A 497 31.09 -52.06 87.40
C GLY A 497 31.71 -52.66 88.67
N LYS A 498 32.39 -51.83 89.49
CA LYS A 498 32.95 -52.26 90.78
C LYS A 498 31.87 -52.81 91.71
N ALA A 499 30.75 -52.10 91.83
CA ALA A 499 29.66 -52.50 92.71
C ALA A 499 28.97 -53.80 92.29
N LYS A 500 28.73 -54.01 90.99
CA LYS A 500 28.19 -55.28 90.48
C LYS A 500 29.13 -56.45 90.81
N LEU A 501 30.43 -56.24 90.69
CA LEU A 501 31.45 -57.26 90.98
C LEU A 501 31.52 -57.57 92.48
N GLU A 502 31.35 -56.57 93.35
CA GLU A 502 31.20 -56.77 94.80
C GLU A 502 29.89 -57.48 95.18
N MET A 503 28.77 -57.14 94.55
CA MET A 503 27.50 -57.84 94.75
C MET A 503 27.59 -59.31 94.31
N GLN A 504 28.24 -59.59 93.18
CA GLN A 504 28.53 -60.95 92.72
C GLN A 504 29.42 -61.70 93.72
N ARG A 505 30.53 -61.11 94.17
CA ARG A 505 31.40 -61.71 95.20
C ARG A 505 30.64 -62.00 96.51
N LYS A 506 29.76 -61.09 96.95
CA LYS A 506 28.90 -61.31 98.14
C LYS A 506 27.88 -62.42 97.89
N ALA A 507 27.23 -62.47 96.72
CA ALA A 507 26.29 -63.52 96.35
C ALA A 507 26.98 -64.90 96.28
N ASP A 508 28.18 -64.97 95.71
CA ASP A 508 28.98 -66.19 95.63
C ASP A 508 29.46 -66.64 97.01
N LYS A 509 29.86 -65.70 97.89
CA LYS A 509 30.19 -65.98 99.29
C LYS A 509 28.99 -66.50 100.08
N VAL A 510 27.78 -65.95 99.85
CA VAL A 510 26.54 -66.44 100.46
C VAL A 510 26.15 -67.82 99.91
N LYS A 511 26.33 -68.10 98.61
CA LYS A 511 26.15 -69.43 98.03
C LYS A 511 27.12 -70.46 98.61
N LEU A 512 28.38 -70.08 98.82
CA LEU A 512 29.40 -70.91 99.48
C LEU A 512 29.02 -71.19 100.95
N LEU A 513 28.59 -70.18 101.70
CA LEU A 513 28.14 -70.34 103.10
C LEU A 513 26.87 -71.19 103.23
N LYS A 514 25.96 -71.15 102.25
CA LYS A 514 24.78 -72.03 102.18
C LYS A 514 25.10 -73.48 101.82
N LYS A 515 26.28 -73.76 101.24
CA LYS A 515 26.75 -75.13 100.97
C LYS A 515 27.52 -75.75 102.14
N LEU A 516 27.88 -74.95 103.15
CA LEU A 516 28.65 -75.36 104.35
C LEU A 516 27.77 -75.46 105.62
N LYS A 517 26.45 -75.32 105.47
CA LYS A 517 25.41 -75.76 106.42
C LYS A 517 24.59 -76.81 105.72
#